data_AF-A0A6T9XZD4-F1
#
_entry.id   AF-A0A6T9XZD4-F1
#
_cell.length_a   1.000
_cell.length_b   1.000
_cell.length_c   1.000
_cell.angle_alpha   90.00
_cell.angle_beta   90.00
_cell.angle_gamma   90.00
#
_symmetry.space_group_name_H-M   'P 1'
#
loop_
_entity.id
_entity.type
_entity.pdbx_description
1 polymer ?
#
loop_
_entity_poly.entity_id
_entity_poly.type
_entity_poly.pdbx_seq_one_letter_code
_entity_poly.pdbx_strand_id
1 'polypeptide(L)'
;MNLKAILFTVIVVIAATLVSYEASATIKLTPCNGCTYDDMKRTAELSQKRVGSSNIAVVNFRNATAHKFRTSLEIDGDGEPVTNSTPVSFSTNEQRDIDLYFRFRDALGAYIANFSYQLYDSSLDSKTHIISPTHPQYSLNTFDNKSGYVSKGVILVKGSPYEFLSASYQRNDVYDWFIGGAKKDVLAILDSSLQAVELPNGKDLDLDLNAIFYTSPEALKNGNQNGRVKITLDFINEAFVIINARDTNNNSIPLKNDKLRGE
;
A
#
# COMPACT_ATOMS: atom_id res chain seq x y z
N MET A 1 33.78 49.91 -15.10
CA MET A 1 33.48 48.46 -15.02
C MET A 1 31.99 48.27 -15.20
N ASN A 2 31.58 47.60 -16.29
CA ASN A 2 30.19 47.50 -16.70
C ASN A 2 29.40 46.55 -15.80
N LEU A 3 28.30 47.04 -15.22
CA LEU A 3 27.37 46.30 -14.34
C LEU A 3 26.85 44.98 -14.98
N LYS A 4 26.84 44.90 -16.32
CA LYS A 4 26.49 43.71 -17.08
C LYS A 4 27.48 42.55 -16.92
N ALA A 5 28.75 42.82 -16.64
CA ALA A 5 29.76 41.78 -16.46
C ALA A 5 29.62 41.05 -15.12
N ILE A 6 29.22 41.76 -14.06
CA ILE A 6 29.05 41.20 -12.71
C ILE A 6 27.79 40.32 -12.64
N LEU A 7 26.72 40.70 -13.34
CA LEU A 7 25.48 39.91 -13.37
C LEU A 7 25.67 38.56 -14.08
N PHE A 8 26.52 38.51 -15.11
CA PHE A 8 26.77 37.27 -15.85
C PHE A 8 27.63 36.27 -15.07
N THR A 9 28.58 36.75 -14.25
CA THR A 9 29.41 35.87 -13.42
C THR A 9 28.61 35.25 -12.26
N VAL A 10 27.65 35.98 -11.69
CA VAL A 10 26.79 35.46 -10.61
C VAL A 10 25.82 34.39 -11.11
N ILE A 11 25.29 34.52 -12.33
CA ILE A 11 24.39 33.53 -12.93
C ILE A 11 25.14 32.24 -13.31
N VAL A 12 26.38 32.35 -13.81
CA VAL A 12 27.19 31.16 -14.15
C VAL A 12 27.64 30.39 -12.90
N VAL A 13 27.89 31.08 -11.77
CA VAL A 13 28.24 30.41 -10.51
C VAL A 13 27.01 29.73 -9.88
N ILE A 14 25.80 30.31 -9.95
CA ILE A 14 24.58 29.66 -9.47
C ILE A 14 24.21 28.45 -10.35
N ALA A 15 24.45 28.53 -11.66
CA ALA A 15 24.25 27.40 -12.58
C ALA A 15 25.29 26.28 -12.40
N ALA A 16 26.51 26.59 -11.95
CA ALA A 16 27.55 25.60 -11.66
C ALA A 16 27.41 24.96 -10.26
N THR A 17 26.67 25.59 -9.34
CA THR A 17 26.27 25.00 -8.05
C THR A 17 24.89 24.34 -8.10
N LEU A 18 24.25 24.24 -9.26
CA LEU A 18 23.30 23.16 -9.53
C LEU A 18 24.13 21.90 -9.70
N VAL A 19 24.62 21.45 -8.54
CA VAL A 19 25.19 20.15 -8.26
C VAL A 19 24.45 19.16 -9.13
N SER A 20 25.20 18.49 -9.99
CA SER A 20 24.88 17.20 -10.57
C SER A 20 24.04 16.41 -9.58
N TYR A 21 22.71 16.50 -9.74
CA TYR A 21 21.77 15.63 -9.09
C TYR A 21 22.05 14.29 -9.78
N GLU A 22 23.02 13.53 -9.25
CA GLU A 22 23.06 12.12 -9.55
C GLU A 22 21.65 11.65 -9.21
N ALA A 23 20.92 11.24 -10.25
CA ALA A 23 19.65 10.57 -10.09
C ALA A 23 19.94 9.33 -9.25
N SER A 24 19.89 9.51 -7.93
CA SER A 24 20.09 8.45 -6.96
C SER A 24 18.95 7.50 -7.25
N ALA A 25 19.28 6.30 -7.74
CA ALA A 25 18.28 5.30 -8.03
C ALA A 25 17.40 5.14 -6.80
N THR A 26 16.11 5.46 -6.94
CA THR A 26 15.12 5.35 -5.88
C THR A 26 15.16 3.94 -5.30
N ILE A 27 15.32 3.82 -3.98
CA ILE A 27 15.40 2.51 -3.33
C ILE A 27 14.01 1.92 -3.18
N LYS A 28 13.85 0.68 -3.61
CA LYS A 28 12.64 -0.09 -3.37
C LYS A 28 12.67 -0.67 -1.96
N LEU A 29 11.54 -0.56 -1.25
CA LEU A 29 11.36 -1.20 0.04
C LEU A 29 10.93 -2.66 -0.12
N THR A 30 11.55 -3.54 0.65
CA THR A 30 11.16 -4.95 0.79
C THR A 30 10.38 -5.13 2.10
N PRO A 31 9.05 -5.32 2.05
CA PRO A 31 8.24 -5.46 3.26
C PRO A 31 8.49 -6.80 3.97
N CYS A 32 8.66 -6.75 5.29
CA CYS A 32 8.76 -7.88 6.22
C CYS A 32 7.95 -7.54 7.47
N ASN A 33 6.63 -7.56 7.34
CA ASN A 33 5.72 -7.11 8.39
C ASN A 33 5.62 -8.16 9.51
N GLY A 34 5.87 -7.75 10.75
CA GLY A 34 5.93 -8.64 11.92
C GLY A 34 7.25 -9.40 12.09
N CYS A 35 8.26 -9.09 11.30
CA CYS A 35 9.59 -9.71 11.35
C CYS A 35 10.46 -9.17 12.47
N THR A 36 11.33 -10.03 13.01
CA THR A 36 12.47 -9.62 13.85
C THR A 36 13.61 -9.06 13.01
N TYR A 37 14.67 -8.52 13.65
CA TYR A 37 15.86 -8.07 12.94
C TYR A 37 16.52 -9.18 12.11
N ASP A 38 16.63 -10.40 12.66
CA ASP A 38 17.23 -11.54 11.96
C ASP A 38 16.38 -12.00 10.77
N ASP A 39 15.06 -11.95 10.90
CA ASP A 39 14.13 -12.21 9.79
C ASP A 39 14.24 -11.16 8.70
N MET A 40 14.45 -9.89 9.07
CA MET A 40 14.68 -8.80 8.12
C MET A 40 16.01 -8.98 7.38
N LYS A 41 17.08 -9.37 8.08
CA LYS A 41 18.37 -9.70 7.46
C LYS A 41 18.23 -10.87 6.47
N ARG A 42 17.56 -11.95 6.88
CA ARG A 42 17.30 -13.10 6.00
C ARG A 42 16.46 -12.71 4.78
N THR A 43 15.47 -11.84 4.96
CA THR A 43 14.66 -11.29 3.86
C THR A 43 15.50 -10.51 2.87
N ALA A 44 16.51 -9.75 3.34
CA ALA A 44 17.47 -9.09 2.45
C ALA A 44 18.30 -10.10 1.65
N GLU A 45 18.83 -11.14 2.32
CA GLU A 45 19.59 -12.22 1.67
C GLU A 45 18.77 -12.90 0.57
N LEU A 46 17.52 -13.28 0.86
CA LEU A 46 16.63 -13.92 -0.11
C LEU A 46 16.19 -13.00 -1.26
N SER A 47 16.29 -11.68 -1.08
CA SER A 47 15.94 -10.69 -2.10
C SER A 47 17.06 -10.50 -3.14
N GLN A 48 18.30 -10.87 -2.82
CA GLN A 48 19.41 -10.84 -3.77
C GLN A 48 19.34 -12.02 -4.74
N LYS A 49 18.87 -11.75 -5.97
CA LYS A 49 18.66 -12.79 -7.00
C LYS A 49 19.79 -12.92 -8.02
N ARG A 50 20.75 -11.99 -8.02
CA ARG A 50 21.81 -11.92 -9.03
C ARG A 50 23.17 -11.88 -8.36
N VAL A 51 24.16 -12.52 -8.97
CA VAL A 51 25.55 -12.46 -8.49
C VAL A 51 26.00 -11.00 -8.45
N GLY A 52 26.72 -10.64 -7.39
CA GLY A 52 27.15 -9.27 -7.09
C GLY A 52 26.55 -8.73 -5.80
N SER A 53 26.74 -7.43 -5.55
CA SER A 53 26.24 -6.77 -4.35
C SER A 53 25.15 -5.73 -4.65
N SER A 54 24.13 -5.65 -3.79
CA SER A 54 23.16 -4.57 -3.82
C SER A 54 22.80 -4.08 -2.42
N ASN A 55 22.22 -2.88 -2.34
CA ASN A 55 21.64 -2.38 -1.10
C ASN A 55 20.16 -2.73 -1.07
N ILE A 56 19.72 -3.40 -0.03
CA ILE A 56 18.34 -3.87 0.14
C ILE A 56 17.78 -3.24 1.41
N ALA A 57 16.75 -2.41 1.24
CA ALA A 57 16.02 -1.81 2.35
C ALA A 57 14.86 -2.73 2.74
N VAL A 58 14.89 -3.25 3.96
CA VAL A 58 13.82 -4.08 4.50
C VAL A 58 13.04 -3.26 5.53
N VAL A 59 11.72 -3.28 5.42
CA VAL A 59 10.83 -2.46 6.25
C VAL A 59 9.77 -3.32 6.93
N ASN A 60 9.48 -3.02 8.18
CA ASN A 60 8.39 -3.60 8.95
C ASN A 60 7.44 -2.46 9.35
N PHE A 61 6.39 -2.27 8.54
CA PHE A 61 5.41 -1.21 8.75
C PHE A 61 4.57 -1.42 10.02
N ARG A 62 4.39 -2.66 10.49
CA ARG A 62 3.67 -2.94 11.74
C ARG A 62 4.40 -2.39 12.97
N ASN A 63 5.73 -2.45 12.95
CA ASN A 63 6.55 -2.04 14.08
C ASN A 63 7.25 -0.69 13.87
N ALA A 64 6.98 -0.03 12.74
CA ALA A 64 7.66 1.20 12.31
C ALA A 64 9.20 1.08 12.37
N THR A 65 9.74 -0.04 11.90
CA THR A 65 11.19 -0.27 11.83
C THR A 65 11.65 -0.52 10.40
N ALA A 66 12.85 -0.05 10.07
CA ALA A 66 13.48 -0.29 8.79
C ALA A 66 14.98 -0.53 8.98
N HIS A 67 15.54 -1.43 8.18
CA HIS A 67 16.97 -1.69 8.15
C HIS A 67 17.45 -1.81 6.70
N LYS A 68 18.62 -1.26 6.42
CA LYS A 68 19.27 -1.38 5.12
C LYS A 68 20.44 -2.34 5.25
N PHE A 69 20.52 -3.27 4.31
CA PHE A 69 21.60 -4.25 4.26
C PHE A 69 22.33 -4.11 2.92
N ARG A 70 23.66 -4.18 2.96
CA ARG A 70 24.46 -4.48 1.78
C ARG A 70 24.56 -5.99 1.68
N THR A 71 23.91 -6.55 0.67
CA THR A 71 23.81 -7.99 0.45
C THR A 71 24.64 -8.37 -0.78
N SER A 72 25.55 -9.33 -0.63
CA SER A 72 26.30 -9.92 -1.73
C SER A 72 25.87 -11.37 -1.95
N LEU A 73 25.68 -11.73 -3.22
CA LEU A 73 25.53 -13.10 -3.67
C LEU A 73 26.76 -13.45 -4.51
N GLU A 74 27.49 -14.48 -4.08
CA GLU A 74 28.71 -14.96 -4.70
C GLU A 74 28.58 -16.46 -4.97
N ILE A 75 29.38 -16.98 -5.90
CA ILE A 75 29.51 -18.41 -6.15
C ILE A 75 30.83 -18.84 -5.52
N ASP A 76 30.78 -19.82 -4.61
CA ASP A 76 31.98 -20.31 -3.93
C ASP A 76 32.84 -21.23 -4.82
N GLY A 77 33.92 -21.76 -4.24
CA GLY A 77 34.86 -22.63 -4.95
C GLY A 77 34.26 -23.96 -5.41
N ASP A 78 33.14 -24.39 -4.82
CA ASP A 78 32.42 -25.62 -5.15
C ASP A 78 31.25 -25.36 -6.12
N GLY A 79 31.03 -24.10 -6.49
CA GLY A 79 29.95 -23.69 -7.40
C GLY A 79 28.62 -23.41 -6.70
N GLU A 80 28.58 -23.37 -5.37
CA GLU A 80 27.37 -23.11 -4.59
C GLU A 80 27.15 -21.61 -4.36
N PRO A 81 25.90 -21.14 -4.39
CA PRO A 81 25.57 -19.74 -4.10
C PRO A 81 25.69 -19.46 -2.59
N VAL A 82 26.56 -18.52 -2.23
CA VAL A 82 26.72 -18.01 -0.87
C VAL A 82 26.20 -16.58 -0.81
N THR A 83 25.32 -16.30 0.15
CA THR A 83 24.75 -14.96 0.35
C THR A 83 25.18 -14.41 1.71
N ASN A 84 25.72 -13.20 1.72
CA ASN A 84 26.12 -12.50 2.95
C ASN A 84 25.46 -11.13 3.02
N SER A 85 25.01 -10.74 4.20
CA SER A 85 24.44 -9.41 4.44
C SER A 85 25.09 -8.69 5.62
N THR A 86 25.43 -7.42 5.39
CA THR A 86 25.96 -6.51 6.42
C THR A 86 25.06 -5.29 6.57
N PRO A 87 24.79 -4.81 7.80
CA PRO A 87 23.97 -3.62 8.00
C PRO A 87 24.69 -2.38 7.48
N VAL A 88 23.94 -1.49 6.84
CA VAL A 88 24.40 -0.17 6.39
C VAL A 88 23.36 0.87 6.76
N SER A 89 23.77 2.13 6.87
CA SER A 89 22.86 3.21 7.21
C SER A 89 22.03 3.67 6.01
N PHE A 90 20.79 4.09 6.27
CA PHE A 90 20.03 4.88 5.32
C PHE A 90 20.69 6.26 5.15
N SER A 91 20.57 6.82 3.95
CA SER A 91 20.85 8.25 3.74
C SER A 91 19.80 9.11 4.45
N THR A 92 20.09 10.39 4.65
CA THR A 92 19.15 11.33 5.27
C THR A 92 17.84 11.46 4.50
N ASN A 93 17.88 11.37 3.16
CA ASN A 93 16.66 11.42 2.33
C ASN A 93 15.88 10.10 2.42
N GLU A 94 16.56 8.95 2.39
CA GLU A 94 15.90 7.64 2.54
C GLU A 94 15.20 7.52 3.91
N GLN A 95 15.87 7.92 4.99
CA GLN A 95 15.28 7.89 6.33
C GLN A 95 14.04 8.78 6.43
N ARG A 96 14.09 9.98 5.85
CA ARG A 96 12.96 10.91 5.84
C ARG A 96 11.75 10.32 5.11
N ASP A 97 11.95 9.76 3.93
CA ASP A 97 10.88 9.16 3.13
C ASP A 97 10.26 7.96 3.87
N ILE A 98 11.09 7.12 4.50
CA ILE A 98 10.64 5.99 5.34
C ILE A 98 9.80 6.47 6.53
N ASP A 99 10.26 7.50 7.25
CA ASP A 99 9.53 8.06 8.39
C ASP A 99 8.17 8.64 7.96
N LEU A 100 8.11 9.25 6.78
CA LEU A 100 6.85 9.72 6.18
C LEU A 100 5.93 8.54 5.83
N TYR A 101 6.44 7.45 5.27
CA TYR A 101 5.63 6.26 5.01
C TYR A 101 5.09 5.60 6.27
N PHE A 102 5.81 5.62 7.39
CA PHE A 102 5.26 5.15 8.67
C PHE A 102 4.07 6.01 9.11
N ARG A 103 4.19 7.33 9.03
CA ARG A 103 3.08 8.25 9.35
C ARG A 103 1.90 8.09 8.40
N PHE A 104 2.18 7.94 7.10
CA PHE A 104 1.16 7.69 6.09
C PHE A 104 0.39 6.42 6.39
N ARG A 105 1.10 5.32 6.66
CA ARG A 105 0.51 4.03 7.01
C ARG A 105 -0.39 4.13 8.24
N ASP A 106 0.04 4.84 9.27
CA ASP A 106 -0.77 5.01 10.49
C ASP A 106 -2.01 5.88 10.26
N ALA A 107 -1.86 6.98 9.53
CA ALA A 107 -2.98 7.84 9.15
C ALA A 107 -4.01 7.09 8.29
N LEU A 108 -3.54 6.30 7.34
CA LEU A 108 -4.38 5.47 6.48
C LEU A 108 -5.04 4.34 7.26
N GLY A 109 -4.32 3.67 8.17
CA GLY A 109 -4.89 2.65 9.05
C GLY A 109 -5.99 3.21 9.95
N ALA A 110 -5.78 4.40 10.53
CA ALA A 110 -6.80 5.10 11.31
C ALA A 110 -8.00 5.51 10.46
N TYR A 111 -7.77 5.96 9.22
CA TYR A 111 -8.84 6.24 8.27
C TYR A 111 -9.67 4.98 7.98
N ILE A 112 -9.01 3.87 7.65
CA ILE A 112 -9.65 2.58 7.39
C ILE A 112 -10.49 2.12 8.59
N ALA A 113 -9.96 2.25 9.81
CA ALA A 113 -10.68 1.90 11.03
C ALA A 113 -11.95 2.74 11.22
N ASN A 114 -11.85 4.06 11.01
CA ASN A 114 -12.99 4.99 11.15
C ASN A 114 -14.02 4.86 10.03
N PHE A 115 -13.56 4.51 8.82
CA PHE A 115 -14.40 4.32 7.64
C PHE A 115 -15.00 2.91 7.57
N SER A 116 -14.59 2.00 8.45
CA SER A 116 -15.09 0.64 8.43
C SER A 116 -16.60 0.60 8.64
N TYR A 117 -17.25 -0.29 7.88
CA TYR A 117 -18.70 -0.48 7.82
C TYR A 117 -19.49 0.66 7.18
N GLN A 118 -18.83 1.63 6.53
CA GLN A 118 -19.52 2.55 5.64
C GLN A 118 -20.11 1.80 4.44
N LEU A 119 -21.26 2.28 3.99
CA LEU A 119 -22.06 1.66 2.94
C LEU A 119 -21.92 2.40 1.62
N TYR A 120 -21.60 1.66 0.57
CA TYR A 120 -21.62 2.11 -0.80
C TYR A 120 -22.85 1.56 -1.54
N ASP A 121 -23.58 2.45 -2.23
CA ASP A 121 -24.72 2.13 -3.09
C ASP A 121 -24.71 3.09 -4.28
N SER A 122 -24.40 2.56 -5.46
CA SER A 122 -24.31 3.34 -6.71
C SER A 122 -25.62 4.00 -7.15
N SER A 123 -26.77 3.60 -6.57
CA SER A 123 -28.06 4.24 -6.80
C SER A 123 -28.32 5.47 -5.93
N LEU A 124 -27.45 5.74 -4.95
CA LEU A 124 -27.50 6.94 -4.11
C LEU A 124 -26.64 8.05 -4.74
N ASP A 125 -27.07 9.30 -4.60
CA ASP A 125 -26.22 10.44 -4.96
C ASP A 125 -24.94 10.41 -4.11
N SER A 126 -23.81 10.80 -4.69
CA SER A 126 -22.49 10.94 -4.06
C SER A 126 -22.52 11.60 -2.67
N LYS A 127 -23.50 12.48 -2.41
CA LYS A 127 -23.69 13.21 -1.14
C LYS A 127 -24.49 12.47 -0.06
N THR A 128 -25.13 11.34 -0.36
CA THR A 128 -26.05 10.61 0.56
C THR A 128 -25.57 9.21 0.94
N HIS A 129 -24.32 8.85 0.65
CA HIS A 129 -23.70 7.58 1.01
C HIS A 129 -23.46 7.37 2.54
N ILE A 130 -24.11 8.15 3.40
CA ILE A 130 -23.94 8.09 4.86
C ILE A 130 -25.25 7.58 5.46
N ILE A 131 -25.27 6.36 6.02
CA ILE A 131 -26.36 5.94 6.92
C ILE A 131 -25.83 5.14 8.13
N SER A 132 -26.10 5.73 9.30
CA SER A 132 -26.19 5.25 10.69
C SER A 132 -24.95 4.62 11.40
N PRO A 133 -24.58 5.10 12.61
CA PRO A 133 -23.56 4.49 13.49
C PRO A 133 -23.91 3.11 14.06
N THR A 134 -25.08 2.56 13.74
CA THR A 134 -25.65 1.37 14.38
C THR A 134 -25.84 0.26 13.34
N HIS A 135 -24.75 -0.30 12.86
CA HIS A 135 -24.78 -1.54 12.08
C HIS A 135 -24.34 -2.71 12.96
N PRO A 136 -24.86 -3.94 12.73
CA PRO A 136 -24.39 -5.10 13.45
C PRO A 136 -22.87 -5.19 13.28
N GLN A 137 -22.16 -5.18 14.40
CA GLN A 137 -20.72 -5.39 14.45
C GLN A 137 -20.45 -6.73 13.76
N TYR A 138 -19.99 -6.70 12.51
CA TYR A 138 -19.48 -7.91 11.90
C TYR A 138 -18.20 -8.24 12.65
N SER A 139 -18.23 -9.31 13.46
CA SER A 139 -17.02 -9.90 14.01
C SER A 139 -16.26 -10.58 12.87
N LEU A 140 -15.62 -9.77 12.04
CA LEU A 140 -14.43 -10.22 11.35
C LEU A 140 -13.32 -10.19 12.41
N ASN A 141 -12.54 -11.26 12.49
CA ASN A 141 -11.31 -11.34 13.30
C ASN A 141 -10.31 -10.26 12.81
N THR A 142 -10.61 -9.01 13.10
CA THR A 142 -9.92 -7.76 12.73
C THR A 142 -8.88 -7.39 13.77
N PHE A 143 -8.93 -8.03 14.94
CA PHE A 143 -7.96 -7.89 15.99
C PHE A 143 -6.82 -8.88 15.78
N ASP A 144 -5.78 -8.45 15.07
CA ASP A 144 -4.44 -9.00 15.30
C ASP A 144 -3.95 -8.38 16.62
N ASN A 145 -4.41 -8.94 17.75
CA ASN A 145 -4.23 -8.43 19.14
C ASN A 145 -2.77 -8.24 19.59
N LYS A 146 -1.79 -8.42 18.71
CA LYS A 146 -0.35 -8.28 18.98
C LYS A 146 0.22 -6.92 18.63
N SER A 147 -0.49 -6.09 17.88
CA SER A 147 -0.11 -4.70 17.60
C SER A 147 -1.38 -3.88 17.60
N GLY A 148 -1.47 -2.77 18.35
CA GLY A 148 -2.69 -1.95 18.50
C GLY A 148 -3.22 -1.27 17.23
N TYR A 149 -2.95 -1.82 16.04
CA TYR A 149 -3.34 -1.32 14.74
C TYR A 149 -4.45 -2.19 14.13
N VAL A 150 -5.47 -1.53 13.56
CA VAL A 150 -6.44 -2.19 12.70
C VAL A 150 -5.84 -2.28 11.29
N SER A 151 -5.27 -3.43 10.94
CA SER A 151 -4.74 -3.70 9.59
C SER A 151 -5.84 -4.04 8.57
N LYS A 152 -7.07 -4.26 9.06
CA LYS A 152 -8.18 -4.83 8.29
C LYS A 152 -9.43 -3.97 8.43
N GLY A 153 -9.84 -3.33 7.33
CA GLY A 153 -11.12 -2.63 7.26
C GLY A 153 -12.20 -3.43 6.56
N VAL A 154 -13.42 -2.92 6.65
CA VAL A 154 -14.59 -3.47 5.96
C VAL A 154 -15.32 -2.36 5.26
N ILE A 155 -15.64 -2.53 3.98
CA ILE A 155 -16.60 -1.69 3.27
C ILE A 155 -17.78 -2.54 2.84
N LEU A 156 -18.97 -1.98 2.91
CA LEU A 156 -20.20 -2.68 2.54
C LEU A 156 -20.65 -2.18 1.17
N VAL A 157 -20.70 -3.05 0.17
CA VAL A 157 -20.94 -2.68 -1.23
C VAL A 157 -22.24 -3.30 -1.73
N LYS A 158 -23.19 -2.47 -2.18
CA LYS A 158 -24.41 -3.01 -2.79
C LYS A 158 -24.09 -3.63 -4.14
N GLY A 159 -24.64 -4.80 -4.39
CA GLY A 159 -24.48 -5.51 -5.66
C GLY A 159 -23.93 -6.91 -5.47
N SER A 160 -23.06 -7.35 -6.36
CA SER A 160 -22.47 -8.69 -6.30
C SER A 160 -20.94 -8.66 -6.45
N PRO A 161 -20.22 -9.62 -5.84
CA PRO A 161 -18.78 -9.73 -6.04
C PRO A 161 -18.42 -10.05 -7.49
N TYR A 162 -19.30 -10.73 -8.25
CA TYR A 162 -19.07 -11.04 -9.66
C TYR A 162 -19.11 -9.80 -10.56
N GLU A 163 -20.10 -8.94 -10.34
CA GLU A 163 -20.18 -7.64 -11.02
C GLU A 163 -18.96 -6.79 -10.66
N PHE A 164 -18.62 -6.70 -9.37
CA PHE A 164 -17.46 -5.94 -8.92
C PHE A 164 -16.16 -6.45 -9.56
N LEU A 165 -15.97 -7.76 -9.74
CA LEU A 165 -14.78 -8.30 -10.39
C LEU A 165 -14.78 -8.12 -11.90
N SER A 166 -15.94 -8.16 -12.56
CA SER A 166 -16.04 -8.09 -14.02
C SER A 166 -16.14 -6.66 -14.57
N ALA A 167 -16.74 -5.74 -13.81
CA ALA A 167 -16.96 -4.35 -14.17
C ALA A 167 -15.92 -3.42 -13.53
N SER A 168 -14.99 -2.89 -14.34
CA SER A 168 -13.99 -1.93 -13.85
C SER A 168 -14.62 -0.63 -13.35
N TYR A 169 -15.69 -0.14 -13.99
CA TYR A 169 -16.37 1.10 -13.58
C TYR A 169 -16.86 1.00 -12.13
N GLN A 170 -17.49 -0.12 -11.75
CA GLN A 170 -18.00 -0.31 -10.40
C GLN A 170 -16.88 -0.31 -9.36
N ARG A 171 -15.71 -0.89 -9.68
CA ARG A 171 -14.56 -0.86 -8.77
C ARG A 171 -13.99 0.54 -8.62
N ASN A 172 -13.88 1.27 -9.72
CA ASN A 172 -13.35 2.62 -9.72
C ASN A 172 -14.28 3.55 -8.93
N ASP A 173 -15.59 3.45 -9.11
CA ASP A 173 -16.55 4.27 -8.35
C ASP A 173 -16.48 3.98 -6.83
N VAL A 174 -16.33 2.71 -6.44
CA VAL A 174 -16.15 2.34 -5.02
C VAL A 174 -14.79 2.84 -4.51
N TYR A 175 -13.75 2.81 -5.35
CA TYR A 175 -12.43 3.33 -4.99
C TYR A 175 -12.47 4.84 -4.77
N ASP A 176 -13.08 5.59 -5.70
CA ASP A 176 -13.20 7.04 -5.62
C ASP A 176 -14.04 7.47 -4.42
N TRP A 177 -15.11 6.75 -4.12
CA TRP A 177 -15.88 6.96 -2.90
C TRP A 177 -15.05 6.69 -1.64
N PHE A 178 -14.32 5.58 -1.61
CA PHE A 178 -13.49 5.20 -0.47
C PHE A 178 -12.31 6.15 -0.27
N ILE A 179 -11.59 6.55 -1.33
CA ILE A 179 -10.45 7.48 -1.22
C ILE A 179 -10.92 8.91 -1.08
N GLY A 180 -12.03 9.31 -1.70
CA GLY A 180 -12.64 10.63 -1.53
C GLY A 180 -13.07 10.94 -0.10
N GLY A 181 -13.37 9.92 0.71
CA GLY A 181 -13.58 10.05 2.14
C GLY A 181 -12.29 10.23 2.96
N ALA A 182 -11.13 9.87 2.41
CA ALA A 182 -9.85 10.06 3.08
C ALA A 182 -9.55 11.57 3.14
N LYS A 183 -9.26 12.08 4.34
CA LYS A 183 -8.93 13.50 4.51
C LYS A 183 -7.73 13.85 3.62
N LYS A 184 -7.72 15.09 3.09
CA LYS A 184 -6.57 15.67 2.37
C LYS A 184 -5.25 15.42 3.09
N ASP A 185 -5.24 15.36 4.42
CA ASP A 185 -4.05 15.12 5.23
C ASP A 185 -3.40 13.74 4.99
N VAL A 186 -4.17 12.69 4.67
CA VAL A 186 -3.63 11.34 4.37
C VAL A 186 -2.94 11.35 3.02
N LEU A 187 -3.56 11.96 2.01
CA LEU A 187 -3.03 12.03 0.65
C LEU A 187 -1.92 13.09 0.50
N ALA A 188 -1.96 14.17 1.30
CA ALA A 188 -0.92 15.21 1.28
C ALA A 188 0.46 14.69 1.70
N ILE A 189 0.54 13.57 2.43
CA ILE A 189 1.82 12.92 2.74
C ILE A 189 2.43 12.32 1.46
N LEU A 190 1.61 11.85 0.51
CA LEU A 190 2.08 11.33 -0.78
C LEU A 190 2.57 12.45 -1.71
N ASP A 191 1.97 13.63 -1.64
CA ASP A 191 2.37 14.81 -2.43
C ASP A 191 3.71 15.43 -1.97
N SER A 192 4.21 15.02 -0.79
CA SER A 192 5.46 15.55 -0.21
C SER A 192 6.72 14.96 -0.88
N SER A 193 6.89 15.19 -2.18
CA SER A 193 8.11 14.96 -2.99
C SER A 193 9.04 13.84 -2.48
N LEU A 194 8.54 12.60 -2.45
CA LEU A 194 9.30 11.41 -2.09
C LEU A 194 10.13 11.01 -3.31
N GLN A 195 11.45 11.11 -3.23
CA GLN A 195 12.36 10.87 -4.36
C GLN A 195 13.40 9.80 -4.07
N ALA A 196 13.69 9.55 -2.79
CA ALA A 196 14.72 8.59 -2.40
C ALA A 196 14.17 7.17 -2.29
N VAL A 197 12.88 7.00 -1.95
CA VAL A 197 12.25 5.69 -1.72
C VAL A 197 10.98 5.52 -2.54
N GLU A 198 10.82 4.38 -3.20
CA GLU A 198 9.66 4.05 -4.04
C GLU A 198 8.40 4.00 -3.18
N LEU A 199 7.29 4.53 -3.69
CA LEU A 199 6.00 4.52 -3.00
C LEU A 199 5.52 3.08 -2.76
N PRO A 200 5.43 2.61 -1.50
CA PRO A 200 4.85 1.30 -1.20
C PRO A 200 3.36 1.27 -1.59
N ASN A 201 2.92 0.14 -2.14
CA ASN A 201 1.48 -0.10 -2.31
C ASN A 201 0.83 -0.53 -0.98
N GLY A 202 -0.50 -0.59 -0.93
CA GLY A 202 -1.23 -0.96 0.27
C GLY A 202 -0.89 -2.35 0.82
N LYS A 203 -0.48 -3.31 -0.05
CA LYS A 203 -0.07 -4.64 0.38
C LYS A 203 1.24 -4.57 1.18
N ASP A 204 2.18 -3.77 0.71
CA ASP A 204 3.48 -3.59 1.37
C ASP A 204 3.29 -2.95 2.74
N LEU A 205 2.34 -2.03 2.86
CA LEU A 205 1.92 -1.38 4.11
C LEU A 205 1.17 -2.32 5.09
N ASP A 206 0.88 -3.56 4.68
CA ASP A 206 0.04 -4.52 5.41
C ASP A 206 -1.33 -3.94 5.76
N LEU A 207 -1.96 -3.30 4.78
CA LEU A 207 -3.31 -2.77 4.87
C LEU A 207 -4.20 -3.50 3.86
N ASP A 208 -5.21 -4.19 4.38
CA ASP A 208 -6.22 -4.86 3.58
C ASP A 208 -7.64 -4.45 3.96
N LEU A 209 -8.52 -4.50 2.97
CA LEU A 209 -9.95 -4.21 3.11
C LEU A 209 -10.75 -5.43 2.68
N ASN A 210 -11.88 -5.65 3.35
CA ASN A 210 -12.88 -6.59 2.88
C ASN A 210 -14.07 -5.80 2.34
N ALA A 211 -14.30 -5.88 1.03
CA ALA A 211 -15.57 -5.48 0.44
C ALA A 211 -16.57 -6.61 0.65
N ILE A 212 -17.56 -6.38 1.50
CA ILE A 212 -18.66 -7.31 1.76
C ILE A 212 -19.85 -6.88 0.92
N PHE A 213 -20.43 -7.82 0.19
CA PHE A 213 -21.53 -7.53 -0.72
C PHE A 213 -22.88 -7.82 -0.07
N TYR A 214 -23.86 -6.99 -0.41
CA TYR A 214 -25.25 -7.15 0.02
C TYR A 214 -26.22 -6.78 -1.12
N THR A 215 -27.41 -7.38 -1.08
CA THR A 215 -28.47 -7.15 -2.10
C THR A 215 -29.47 -6.07 -1.68
N SER A 216 -29.76 -5.98 -0.38
CA SER A 216 -30.63 -4.93 0.18
C SER A 216 -30.24 -4.59 1.64
N PRO A 217 -30.66 -3.42 2.16
CA PRO A 217 -30.46 -3.08 3.57
C PRO A 217 -31.04 -4.10 4.55
N GLU A 218 -32.15 -4.75 4.20
CA GLU A 218 -32.77 -5.83 4.99
C GLU A 218 -31.91 -7.08 5.00
N ALA A 219 -31.35 -7.47 3.85
CA ALA A 219 -30.42 -8.59 3.77
C ALA A 219 -29.19 -8.35 4.66
N LEU A 220 -28.65 -7.12 4.62
CA LEU A 220 -27.54 -6.71 5.46
C LEU A 220 -27.89 -6.78 6.96
N LYS A 221 -29.04 -6.23 7.38
CA LYS A 221 -29.52 -6.29 8.78
C LYS A 221 -29.66 -7.73 9.30
N ASN A 222 -30.06 -8.64 8.43
CA ASN A 222 -30.22 -10.06 8.75
C ASN A 222 -28.91 -10.87 8.67
N GLY A 223 -27.77 -10.22 8.36
CA GLY A 223 -26.48 -10.88 8.20
C GLY A 223 -26.32 -11.67 6.88
N ASN A 224 -27.25 -11.51 5.94
CA ASN A 224 -27.25 -12.20 4.65
C ASN A 224 -26.35 -11.46 3.65
N GLN A 225 -25.06 -11.76 3.71
CA GLN A 225 -24.06 -11.31 2.73
C GLN A 225 -24.08 -12.23 1.52
N ASN A 226 -23.95 -11.68 0.30
CA ASN A 226 -23.90 -12.48 -0.93
C ASN A 226 -22.47 -12.69 -1.47
N GLY A 227 -21.45 -12.27 -0.71
CA GLY A 227 -20.05 -12.59 -0.96
C GLY A 227 -19.08 -11.58 -0.36
N ARG A 228 -17.78 -11.82 -0.56
CA ARG A 228 -16.71 -10.92 -0.11
C ARG A 228 -15.55 -10.86 -1.10
N VAL A 229 -14.93 -9.71 -1.22
CA VAL A 229 -13.70 -9.51 -1.99
C VAL A 229 -12.67 -8.87 -1.06
N LYS A 230 -11.52 -9.53 -0.90
CA LYS A 230 -10.37 -8.99 -0.19
C LYS A 230 -9.56 -8.14 -1.16
N ILE A 231 -9.34 -6.88 -0.81
CA ILE A 231 -8.67 -5.88 -1.65
C ILE A 231 -7.58 -5.16 -0.87
N THR A 232 -6.68 -4.50 -1.59
CA THR A 232 -5.75 -3.51 -1.06
C THR A 232 -5.64 -2.35 -2.04
N LEU A 233 -4.86 -1.33 -1.71
CA LEU A 233 -4.80 -0.07 -2.43
C LEU A 233 -3.57 0.00 -3.32
N ASP A 234 -3.77 0.42 -4.57
CA ASP A 234 -2.73 0.92 -5.44
C ASP A 234 -2.86 2.45 -5.51
N PHE A 235 -1.85 3.14 -5.00
CA PHE A 235 -1.84 4.61 -4.97
C PHE A 235 -1.30 5.21 -6.27
N ILE A 236 -0.58 4.44 -7.09
CA ILE A 236 -0.02 4.92 -8.36
C ILE A 236 -1.10 4.83 -9.44
N ASN A 237 -1.78 3.69 -9.50
CA ASN A 237 -2.84 3.46 -10.48
C ASN A 237 -4.23 3.90 -10.00
N GLU A 238 -4.31 4.47 -8.80
CA GLU A 238 -5.56 4.93 -8.18
C GLU A 238 -6.67 3.85 -8.25
N ALA A 239 -6.35 2.64 -7.80
CA ALA A 239 -7.23 1.49 -7.96
C ALA A 239 -7.15 0.49 -6.80
N PHE A 240 -8.16 -0.38 -6.70
CA PHE A 240 -8.08 -1.55 -5.83
C PHE A 240 -7.29 -2.69 -6.50
N VAL A 241 -6.36 -3.27 -5.76
CA VAL A 241 -5.72 -4.55 -6.11
C VAL A 241 -6.53 -5.68 -5.45
N ILE A 242 -7.03 -6.60 -6.26
CA ILE A 242 -7.81 -7.73 -5.77
C ILE A 242 -6.87 -8.84 -5.28
N ILE A 243 -7.02 -9.25 -4.01
CA ILE A 243 -6.23 -10.31 -3.39
C ILE A 243 -6.92 -11.66 -3.54
N ASN A 244 -8.20 -11.73 -3.17
CA ASN A 244 -9.05 -12.91 -3.35
C ASN A 244 -10.53 -12.52 -3.31
N ALA A 245 -11.39 -13.44 -3.73
CA ALA A 245 -12.83 -13.24 -3.73
C ALA A 245 -13.57 -14.53 -3.40
N ARG A 246 -14.71 -14.42 -2.73
CA ARG A 246 -15.58 -15.53 -2.37
C ARG A 246 -17.05 -15.19 -2.54
N ASP A 247 -17.83 -16.19 -2.94
CA ASP A 247 -19.28 -16.09 -3.08
C ASP A 247 -20.01 -16.28 -1.74
N THR A 248 -21.34 -16.25 -1.78
CA THR A 248 -22.21 -16.48 -0.61
C THR A 248 -22.04 -17.85 0.04
N ASN A 249 -21.55 -18.84 -0.70
CA ASN A 249 -21.32 -20.21 -0.24
C ASN A 249 -19.85 -20.43 0.18
N ASN A 250 -19.06 -19.36 0.27
CA ASN A 250 -17.64 -19.36 0.60
C ASN A 250 -16.74 -20.08 -0.45
N ASN A 251 -17.25 -20.31 -1.67
CA ASN A 251 -16.44 -20.80 -2.78
C ASN A 251 -15.51 -19.70 -3.28
N SER A 252 -14.31 -20.06 -3.74
CA SER A 252 -13.39 -19.12 -4.37
C SER A 252 -13.91 -18.67 -5.73
N ILE A 253 -13.94 -17.36 -5.97
CA ILE A 253 -14.28 -16.78 -7.26
C ILE A 253 -12.98 -16.55 -8.06
N PRO A 254 -12.90 -16.96 -9.34
CA PRO A 254 -11.76 -16.64 -10.20
C PRO A 254 -11.56 -15.13 -10.35
N LEU A 255 -10.31 -14.66 -10.30
CA LEU A 255 -10.01 -13.21 -10.37
C LEU A 255 -9.83 -12.69 -11.80
N LYS A 256 -9.77 -13.57 -12.80
CA LYS A 256 -9.60 -13.19 -14.20
C LYS A 256 -10.96 -13.20 -14.93
N ASN A 257 -11.20 -12.17 -15.73
CA ASN A 257 -12.48 -11.93 -16.41
C ASN A 257 -12.91 -13.05 -17.36
N ASP A 258 -11.97 -13.67 -18.06
CA ASP A 258 -12.19 -14.84 -18.92
C ASP A 258 -12.85 -15.99 -18.14
N LYS A 259 -12.39 -16.25 -16.91
CA LYS A 259 -12.90 -17.33 -16.06
C LYS A 259 -14.16 -16.97 -15.27
N LEU A 260 -14.59 -15.71 -15.28
CA LEU A 260 -15.80 -15.25 -14.59
C LEU A 260 -17.07 -15.47 -15.42
N ARG A 261 -16.93 -15.61 -16.75
CA ARG A 261 -18.06 -15.75 -17.68
C ARG A 261 -18.30 -17.18 -18.17
N GLY A 262 -17.47 -18.14 -17.75
CA GLY A 262 -17.62 -19.54 -18.16
C GLY A 262 -17.22 -19.81 -19.61
N GLU A 263 -16.22 -19.07 -20.12
CA GLU A 263 -15.55 -19.35 -21.40
C GLU A 263 -14.28 -20.20 -21.18
#